data_AF-A0A2V8UN53-F1
#
_entry.id   AF-A0A2V8UN53-F1
#
_cell.length_a   1.000
_cell.length_b   1.000
_cell.length_c   1.000
_cell.angle_alpha   90.00
_cell.angle_beta   90.00
_cell.angle_gamma   90.00
#
_symmetry.space_group_name_H-M   'P 1'
#
loop_
_entity.id
_entity.type
_entity.pdbx_description
1 polymer ?
#
loop_
_entity_poly.entity_id
_entity_poly.type
_entity_poly.pdbx_seq_one_letter_code
_entity_poly.pdbx_strand_id
1 'polypeptide(L)'
;EVISPGRPSIYVNLGPHPPRLWPEDLDRLHELWLRLSEDQFGSKLHHRDVIGAALRRLEKDLDSDRRNDAIEDLNRELRKD
;
A
#
# COMPACT_ATOMS: atom_id res chain seq x y z
N GLU A 1 -3.68 3.48 13.21
CA GLU A 1 -3.80 4.95 13.25
C GLU A 1 -5.08 5.28 14.00
N VAL A 2 -5.00 6.03 15.10
CA VAL A 2 -6.19 6.44 15.86
C VAL A 2 -6.87 7.54 15.05
N ILE A 3 -7.85 7.16 14.22
CA ILE A 3 -8.66 8.12 13.47
C ILE A 3 -9.98 8.25 14.22
N SER A 4 -10.10 9.32 15.01
CA SER A 4 -11.36 9.73 15.64
C SER A 4 -12.39 10.10 14.56
N PRO A 5 -13.69 9.88 14.80
CA PRO A 5 -14.74 10.21 13.82
C PRO A 5 -14.81 11.74 13.68
N GLY A 6 -14.52 12.27 12.49
CA GLY A 6 -14.64 13.70 12.17
C GLY A 6 -13.41 14.37 11.56
N ARG A 7 -12.27 13.68 11.41
CA ARG A 7 -11.15 14.22 10.61
C ARG A 7 -11.38 13.91 9.12
N PRO A 8 -11.42 14.91 8.22
CA PRO A 8 -11.42 14.65 6.79
C PRO A 8 -10.15 13.88 6.41
N SER A 9 -10.24 12.95 5.47
CA SER A 9 -9.10 12.24 4.90
C SER A 9 -8.04 13.26 4.46
N ILE A 10 -6.95 13.35 5.21
CA ILE A 10 -5.89 14.31 4.96
C ILE A 10 -4.99 13.75 3.87
N TYR A 11 -5.02 14.39 2.70
CA TYR A 11 -4.00 14.25 1.67
C TYR A 11 -2.69 14.80 2.25
N VAL A 12 -1.71 13.93 2.48
CA VAL A 12 -0.36 14.35 2.86
C VAL A 12 0.51 14.41 1.60
N ASN A 13 1.03 15.60 1.28
CA ASN A 13 2.01 15.77 0.22
C ASN A 13 3.34 15.16 0.68
N LEU A 14 3.73 14.04 0.06
CA LEU A 14 5.08 13.50 0.17
C LEU A 14 5.93 14.11 -0.96
N GLY A 15 6.46 15.32 -0.72
CA GLY A 15 7.36 16.02 -1.67
C GLY A 15 6.67 16.97 -2.67
N PRO A 16 7.41 17.48 -3.69
CA PRO A 16 6.94 18.54 -4.61
C PRO A 16 5.87 18.08 -5.61
N HIS A 17 5.54 16.79 -5.64
CA HIS A 17 4.48 16.24 -6.47
C HIS A 17 3.54 15.39 -5.60
N PRO A 18 2.21 15.45 -5.83
CA PRO A 18 1.29 14.55 -5.16
C PRO A 18 1.66 13.11 -5.54
N PRO A 19 1.75 12.17 -4.58
CA PRO A 19 1.97 10.77 -4.91
C PRO A 19 0.81 10.30 -5.80
N ARG A 20 1.08 10.13 -7.09
CA ARG A 20 0.12 9.56 -8.05
C ARG A 20 0.38 8.07 -8.07
N LEU A 21 -0.50 7.31 -7.39
CA LEU A 21 -0.60 5.89 -7.67
C LEU A 21 -1.09 5.73 -9.10
N TRP A 22 -0.53 4.77 -9.80
CA TRP A 22 -0.95 4.44 -11.15
C TRP A 22 -2.37 3.86 -11.08
N PRO A 23 -3.24 4.07 -12.10
CA PRO A 23 -4.56 3.46 -12.13
C PRO A 23 -4.53 1.96 -11.87
N GLU A 24 -3.54 1.26 -12.43
CA GLU A 24 -3.35 -0.18 -12.28
C GLU A 24 -3.02 -0.59 -10.82
N ASP A 25 -2.34 0.27 -10.07
CA ASP A 25 -2.06 0.05 -8.65
C ASP A 25 -3.30 0.27 -7.79
N LEU A 26 -4.16 1.22 -8.17
CA LEU A 26 -5.45 1.43 -7.50
C LEU A 26 -6.39 0.25 -7.71
N ASP A 27 -6.44 -0.28 -8.94
CA ASP A 27 -7.22 -1.48 -9.25
C ASP A 27 -6.70 -2.69 -8.46
N ARG A 28 -5.37 -2.89 -8.46
CA ARG A 28 -4.73 -3.96 -7.67
C ARG A 28 -5.03 -3.83 -6.17
N LEU A 29 -4.98 -2.62 -5.64
CA LEU A 29 -5.31 -2.33 -4.25
C LEU A 29 -6.78 -2.66 -3.96
N HIS A 30 -7.68 -2.29 -4.85
CA HIS A 30 -9.11 -2.57 -4.70
C HIS A 30 -9.39 -4.06 -4.70
N GLU A 31 -8.80 -4.83 -5.61
CA GLU A 31 -8.96 -6.28 -5.69
C GLU A 31 -8.45 -7.00 -4.44
N LEU A 32 -7.29 -6.60 -3.92
CA LEU A 32 -6.77 -7.13 -2.66
C LEU A 32 -7.68 -6.80 -1.49
N TRP A 33 -8.22 -5.58 -1.45
CA TRP A 33 -9.17 -5.17 -0.42
C TRP A 33 -10.48 -5.97 -0.51
N LEU A 34 -11.04 -6.16 -1.70
CA LEU A 34 -12.29 -6.90 -1.90
C LEU A 34 -12.14 -8.34 -1.41
N ARG A 35 -11.10 -9.03 -1.89
CA ARG A 35 -10.79 -10.41 -1.49
C ARG A 35 -10.68 -10.55 0.03
N LEU A 36 -9.90 -9.68 0.68
CA LEU A 36 -9.68 -9.76 2.12
C LEU A 36 -10.93 -9.36 2.93
N SER A 37 -11.75 -8.46 2.39
CA SER A 37 -13.02 -8.05 3.01
C SER A 37 -14.05 -9.17 2.95
N GLU A 38 -14.15 -9.87 1.82
CA GLU A 38 -15.06 -11.01 1.65
C GLU A 38 -14.62 -12.23 2.47
N ASP A 39 -13.32 -12.52 2.51
CA ASP A 39 -12.80 -13.76 3.12
C ASP A 39 -12.70 -13.72 4.65
N GLN A 40 -12.31 -12.56 5.25
CA GLN A 40 -11.92 -12.51 6.66
C GLN A 40 -12.42 -11.30 7.43
N PHE A 41 -12.31 -10.10 6.87
CA PHE A 41 -12.32 -8.89 7.68
C PHE A 41 -13.60 -8.06 7.56
N GLY A 42 -14.43 -8.30 6.54
CA GLY A 42 -15.67 -7.58 6.29
C GLY A 42 -15.46 -6.07 6.25
N SER A 43 -16.45 -5.33 6.76
CA SER A 43 -16.46 -3.87 6.81
C SER A 43 -15.38 -3.23 7.70
N LYS A 44 -14.59 -4.03 8.43
CA LYS A 44 -13.50 -3.50 9.27
C LYS A 44 -12.24 -3.18 8.47
N LEU A 45 -12.08 -3.78 7.29
CA LEU A 45 -10.91 -3.55 6.44
C LEU A 45 -11.09 -2.32 5.56
N HIS A 46 -10.06 -1.47 5.51
CA HIS A 46 -10.00 -0.32 4.62
C HIS A 46 -8.81 -0.44 3.67
N HIS A 47 -8.85 0.23 2.52
CA HIS A 47 -7.73 0.27 1.57
C HIS A 47 -6.40 0.70 2.23
N ARG A 48 -6.43 1.67 3.16
CA ARG A 48 -5.24 2.12 3.92
C ARG A 48 -4.59 1.01 4.75
N ASP A 49 -5.37 0.02 5.19
CA ASP A 49 -4.87 -1.08 6.01
C ASP A 49 -4.08 -2.06 5.13
N VAL A 50 -4.54 -2.29 3.90
CA VAL A 50 -3.84 -3.09 2.88
C VAL A 50 -2.52 -2.43 2.48
N ILE A 51 -2.55 -1.13 2.16
CA ILE A 51 -1.33 -0.36 1.86
C ILE A 51 -0.36 -0.42 3.04
N GLY A 52 -0.84 -0.12 4.26
CA GLY A 52 0.00 -0.14 5.45
C GLY A 52 0.63 -1.51 5.72
N ALA A 53 -0.10 -2.59 5.45
CA ALA A 53 0.44 -3.95 5.55
C ALA A 53 1.50 -4.25 4.48
N ALA A 54 1.29 -3.80 3.24
CA ALA A 54 2.26 -3.96 2.15
C ALA A 54 3.56 -3.19 2.44
N LEU A 55 3.45 -1.94 2.91
CA LEU A 55 4.61 -1.11 3.27
C LEU A 55 5.43 -1.74 4.41
N ARG A 56 4.79 -2.19 5.50
CA ARG A 56 5.49 -2.87 6.60
C ARG A 56 6.15 -4.17 6.17
N ARG A 57 5.57 -4.89 5.20
CA ARG A 57 6.20 -6.08 4.62
C ARG A 57 7.44 -5.72 3.83
N LEU A 58 7.39 -4.65 3.02
CA LEU A 58 8.54 -4.16 2.28
C LEU A 58 9.67 -3.70 3.22
N GLU A 59 9.35 -2.93 4.28
CA GLU A 59 10.31 -2.54 5.31
C GLU A 59 11.00 -3.77 5.94
N LYS A 60 10.20 -4.76 6.35
CA LYS A 60 10.74 -6.01 6.91
C LYS A 60 11.64 -6.75 5.92
N ASP A 61 11.24 -6.82 4.66
CA ASP A 61 12.00 -7.52 3.63
C ASP A 61 13.35 -6.82 3.39
N LEU A 62 13.37 -5.48 3.38
CA LEU A 62 14.58 -4.68 3.25
C LEU A 62 15.55 -4.83 4.45
N ASP A 63 15.04 -5.13 5.63
CA ASP A 63 15.83 -5.36 6.85
C ASP A 63 16.19 -6.84 7.08
N SER A 64 15.93 -7.71 6.09
CA SER A 64 16.15 -9.16 6.18
C SER A 64 17.11 -9.69 5.11
N ASP A 65 17.31 -11.00 5.09
CA ASP A 65 18.01 -11.72 4.02
C ASP A 65 17.33 -11.57 2.64
N ARG A 66 16.05 -11.18 2.60
CA ARG A 66 15.29 -10.88 1.37
C ARG A 66 15.54 -9.49 0.78
N ARG A 67 16.46 -8.70 1.35
CA ARG A 67 16.73 -7.33 0.91
C ARG A 67 17.02 -7.23 -0.60
N ASN A 68 17.79 -8.16 -1.14
CA ASN A 68 18.15 -8.14 -2.56
C ASN A 68 16.94 -8.40 -3.45
N ASP A 69 16.05 -9.32 -3.07
CA ASP A 69 14.82 -9.61 -3.80
C ASP A 69 13.90 -8.38 -3.82
N ALA A 70 13.74 -7.72 -2.67
CA ALA A 70 12.93 -6.50 -2.55
C ALA A 70 13.47 -5.37 -3.44
N ILE A 71 14.80 -5.22 -3.52
CA ILE A 71 15.44 -4.25 -4.43
C ILE A 71 15.23 -4.65 -5.90
N GLU A 72 15.29 -5.94 -6.22
CA GLU A 72 15.05 -6.42 -7.58
C GLU A 72 13.60 -6.20 -8.02
N ASP A 73 12.63 -6.44 -7.13
CA ASP A 73 11.21 -6.11 -7.36
C ASP A 73 11.02 -4.64 -7.67
N LEU A 74 11.60 -3.74 -6.86
CA LEU A 74 11.55 -2.30 -7.13
C LEU A 74 12.19 -1.93 -8.47
N ASN A 75 13.33 -2.54 -8.81
CA ASN A 75 13.96 -2.34 -10.11
C ASN A 75 13.09 -2.82 -11.29
N ARG A 76 12.29 -3.87 -11.10
CA ARG A 76 11.32 -4.31 -12.11
C ARG A 76 10.19 -3.30 -12.28
N GLU A 77 9.65 -2.76 -11.20
CA GLU A 77 8.60 -1.75 -11.28
C GLU A 77 9.10 -0.46 -11.93
N LEU A 78 10.31 0.01 -11.60
CA LEU A 78 10.93 1.19 -12.23
C LEU A 78 11.20 1.04 -13.73
N ARG A 79 11.16 -0.19 -14.27
CA ARG A 79 11.35 -0.49 -15.71
C ARG A 79 10.04 -0.62 -16.48
N LYS A 80 8.89 -0.60 -15.80
CA LYS A 80 7.56 -0.67 -16.44
C LYS A 80 7.08 0.70 -16.92
N ASP A 81 7.77 1.77 -16.54
CA ASP A 81 7.67 3.13 -17.08
C ASP A 81 8.45 3.28 -18.40
#